data_AF-A0A4Y7PTI8-F1
#
_entry.id   AF-A0A4Y7PTI8-F1
#
_cell.length_a   1.000
_cell.length_b   1.000
_cell.length_c   1.000
_cell.angle_alpha   90.00
_cell.angle_beta   90.00
_cell.angle_gamma   90.00
#
_symmetry.space_group_name_H-M   'P 1'
#
loop_
_entity.id
_entity.type
_entity.pdbx_description
1 polymer ?
#
loop_
_entity_poly.entity_id
_entity_poly.type
_entity_poly.pdbx_seq_one_letter_code
_entity_poly.pdbx_strand_id
1 'polypeptide(L)'
;MLCHSRPLPLKGFALLEELSVTDLKHACLRATFLEENWNSTKQPQCVTPPRVVQVIIPGEDGDYIVRVWRITSDFILVATVLGKIVCWDIDADQVAGVHTLGERWVVFNCRADYTYKRVFCICGLYPLSEGLMKFALLQVQFPAADTDARQVTFSTLATFSLPYSQVLDLYILDPFRRLVCVLFMFPESNSIGLYILFDWDTGLNALVDTEINEAW
;
A
#
# COMPACT_ATOMS: atom_id res chain seq x y z
N MET A 1 22.65 -1.97 -17.78
CA MET A 1 21.78 -3.18 -17.74
C MET A 1 20.31 -2.89 -17.45
N LEU A 2 19.92 -1.75 -16.85
CA LEU A 2 18.51 -1.44 -16.53
C LEU A 2 17.68 -0.82 -17.67
N CYS A 3 18.27 -0.59 -18.85
CA CYS A 3 17.59 0.03 -19.99
C CYS A 3 16.67 -0.92 -20.78
N HIS A 4 16.50 -2.17 -20.35
CA HIS A 4 15.79 -3.22 -21.09
C HIS A 4 14.68 -3.93 -20.29
N SER A 5 14.43 -3.55 -19.04
CA SER A 5 13.33 -4.10 -18.24
C SER A 5 12.05 -3.30 -18.48
N ARG A 6 11.16 -3.84 -19.32
CA ARG A 6 9.82 -3.27 -19.59
C ARG A 6 8.80 -3.87 -18.62
N PRO A 7 8.05 -3.06 -17.84
CA PRO A 7 6.99 -3.59 -17.00
C PRO A 7 5.89 -4.20 -17.87
N LEU A 8 5.52 -5.45 -17.58
CA LEU A 8 4.44 -6.13 -18.29
C LEU A 8 3.08 -5.78 -17.66
N PRO A 9 2.08 -5.35 -18.46
CA PRO A 9 0.76 -5.00 -17.95
C PRO A 9 -0.07 -6.25 -17.69
N LEU A 10 0.21 -6.92 -16.56
CA LEU A 10 -0.49 -8.12 -16.13
C LEU A 10 -1.84 -7.78 -15.49
N LYS A 11 -2.79 -8.72 -15.54
CA LYS A 11 -4.10 -8.57 -14.91
C LYS A 11 -4.05 -9.06 -13.46
N GLY A 12 -4.71 -8.34 -12.55
CA GLY A 12 -4.86 -8.78 -11.17
C GLY A 12 -3.52 -9.02 -10.46
N PHE A 13 -3.42 -10.17 -9.81
CA PHE A 13 -2.19 -10.65 -9.17
C PHE A 13 -1.42 -11.69 -10.00
N ALA A 14 -1.63 -11.73 -11.32
CA ALA A 14 -1.00 -12.74 -12.17
C ALA A 14 0.53 -12.65 -12.12
N LEU A 15 1.18 -13.81 -11.93
CA LEU A 15 2.63 -13.94 -11.99
C LEU A 15 3.08 -14.30 -13.40
N LEU A 16 4.30 -13.92 -13.77
CA LEU A 16 4.87 -14.24 -15.08
C LEU A 16 4.91 -15.75 -15.36
N GLU A 17 5.20 -16.54 -14.33
CA GLU A 17 5.32 -18.01 -14.38
C GLU A 17 3.97 -18.72 -14.60
N GLU A 18 2.86 -18.03 -14.31
CA GLU A 18 1.50 -18.56 -14.45
C GLU A 18 0.90 -18.28 -15.83
N LEU A 19 1.56 -17.45 -16.66
CA LEU A 19 1.03 -17.05 -17.96
C LEU A 19 1.22 -18.15 -19.00
N SER A 20 0.17 -18.39 -19.78
CA SER A 20 0.32 -19.14 -21.03
C SER A 20 1.24 -18.39 -22.00
N VAL A 21 1.86 -19.10 -22.94
CA VAL A 21 2.67 -18.48 -24.01
C VAL A 21 1.87 -17.41 -24.76
N THR A 22 0.58 -17.65 -24.96
CA THR A 22 -0.35 -16.72 -25.61
C THR A 22 -0.53 -15.45 -24.78
N ASP A 23 -0.82 -15.58 -23.48
CA ASP A 23 -1.01 -14.43 -22.59
C ASP A 23 0.27 -13.61 -22.44
N LEU A 24 1.42 -14.28 -22.34
CA LEU A 24 2.73 -13.62 -22.32
C LEU A 24 2.96 -12.82 -23.61
N LYS A 25 2.68 -13.41 -24.77
CA LYS A 25 2.79 -12.70 -26.06
C LYS A 25 1.88 -11.47 -26.10
N HIS A 26 0.64 -11.58 -25.63
CA HIS A 26 -0.29 -10.45 -25.56
C HIS A 26 0.21 -9.36 -24.61
N ALA A 27 0.71 -9.73 -23.43
CA ALA A 27 1.28 -8.79 -22.46
C ALA A 27 2.50 -8.04 -23.04
N CYS A 28 3.41 -8.75 -23.71
CA CYS A 28 4.57 -8.17 -24.38
C CYS A 28 4.18 -7.20 -25.50
N LEU A 29 3.23 -7.59 -26.37
CA LEU A 29 2.74 -6.71 -27.44
C LEU A 29 2.09 -5.44 -26.85
N ARG A 30 1.26 -5.61 -25.81
CA ARG A 30 0.60 -4.49 -25.13
C ARG A 30 1.61 -3.55 -24.47
N ALA A 31 2.64 -4.09 -23.82
CA ALA A 31 3.72 -3.29 -23.23
C ALA A 31 4.45 -2.46 -24.29
N THR A 32 4.79 -3.07 -25.43
CA THR A 32 5.43 -2.37 -26.56
C THR A 32 4.55 -1.24 -27.09
N PHE A 33 3.27 -1.48 -27.34
CA PHE A 33 2.37 -0.42 -27.81
C PHE A 33 2.19 0.71 -26.79
N LEU A 34 2.14 0.40 -25.49
CA LEU A 34 2.06 1.42 -24.44
C LEU A 34 3.32 2.29 -24.41
N GLU A 35 4.50 1.68 -24.54
CA GLU A 35 5.77 2.40 -24.57
C GLU A 35 5.93 3.25 -25.82
N GLU A 36 5.58 2.73 -27.00
CA GLU A 36 5.57 3.49 -28.25
C GLU A 36 4.63 4.69 -28.18
N ASN A 37 3.44 4.50 -27.61
CA ASN A 37 2.47 5.57 -27.40
C ASN A 37 2.97 6.59 -26.37
N TRP A 38 3.63 6.14 -25.30
CA TRP A 38 4.20 7.03 -24.28
C TRP A 38 5.36 7.87 -24.81
N ASN A 39 6.20 7.27 -25.64
CA ASN A 39 7.37 7.92 -26.25
C ASN A 39 7.04 8.65 -27.56
N SER A 40 5.79 8.64 -28.00
CA SER A 40 5.35 9.35 -29.20
C SER A 40 5.62 10.85 -29.04
N THR A 41 6.27 11.44 -30.05
CA THR A 41 6.54 12.89 -30.12
C THR A 41 5.25 13.72 -30.22
N LYS A 42 4.16 13.09 -30.63
CA LYS A 42 2.80 13.62 -30.53
C LYS A 42 2.21 13.03 -29.26
N GLN A 43 1.92 13.88 -28.27
CA GLN A 43 1.40 13.57 -26.93
C GLN A 43 0.72 12.19 -26.80
N PRO A 44 1.00 11.42 -25.71
CA PRO A 44 0.43 10.09 -25.52
C PRO A 44 -1.08 10.06 -25.73
N GLN A 45 -1.56 9.15 -26.57
CA GLN A 45 -2.99 9.02 -26.86
C GLN A 45 -3.66 8.07 -25.89
N CYS A 46 -4.84 8.46 -25.40
CA CYS A 46 -5.67 7.56 -24.61
C CYS A 46 -6.28 6.51 -25.55
N VAL A 47 -5.83 5.25 -25.45
CA VAL A 47 -6.27 4.15 -26.33
C VAL A 47 -7.61 3.52 -25.91
N THR A 48 -8.06 3.80 -24.70
CA THR A 48 -9.32 3.28 -24.14
C THR A 48 -10.02 4.37 -23.33
N PRO A 49 -11.34 4.55 -23.46
CA PRO A 49 -12.06 5.53 -22.64
C PRO A 49 -11.85 5.22 -21.15
N PRO A 50 -11.72 6.26 -20.30
CA PRO A 50 -11.57 6.06 -18.86
C PRO A 50 -12.85 5.43 -18.30
N ARG A 51 -12.69 4.38 -17.49
CA ARG A 51 -13.77 3.82 -16.68
C ARG A 51 -13.86 4.62 -15.38
N VAL A 52 -14.99 5.28 -15.15
CA VAL A 52 -15.28 5.92 -13.86
C VAL A 52 -15.67 4.82 -12.87
N VAL A 53 -14.98 4.79 -11.73
CA VAL A 53 -15.29 3.88 -10.60
C VAL A 53 -15.80 4.75 -9.47
N GLN A 54 -17.03 4.49 -9.02
CA GLN A 54 -17.65 5.25 -7.93
C GLN A 54 -17.50 4.47 -6.63
N VAL A 55 -16.51 4.85 -5.81
CA VAL A 55 -16.30 4.22 -4.51
C VAL A 55 -17.27 4.82 -3.49
N ILE A 56 -18.13 3.97 -2.93
CA ILE A 56 -19.05 4.35 -1.85
C ILE A 56 -18.50 3.82 -0.54
N ILE A 57 -18.16 4.72 0.39
CA ILE A 57 -17.67 4.35 1.72
C ILE A 57 -18.87 3.93 2.59
N PRO A 58 -18.87 2.71 3.14
CA PRO A 58 -19.92 2.29 4.06
C PRO A 58 -19.86 3.04 5.40
N GLY A 59 -21.01 3.51 5.88
CA GLY A 59 -21.18 4.00 7.24
C GLY A 59 -21.58 5.47 7.36
N GLU A 60 -21.00 6.15 8.34
CA GLU A 60 -21.45 7.43 8.89
C GLU A 60 -21.17 8.66 8.03
N ASP A 61 -22.06 9.65 8.14
CA ASP A 61 -21.93 10.95 7.49
C ASP A 61 -20.66 11.67 7.95
N GLY A 62 -19.93 12.27 7.00
CA GLY A 62 -18.68 12.98 7.27
C GLY A 62 -17.42 12.12 7.18
N ASP A 63 -17.54 10.81 6.92
CA ASP A 63 -16.40 9.96 6.60
C ASP A 63 -16.02 10.10 5.12
N TYR A 64 -14.88 10.73 4.84
CA TYR A 64 -14.41 10.95 3.47
C TYR A 64 -13.06 10.28 3.21
N ILE A 65 -12.79 10.06 1.93
CA ILE A 65 -11.57 9.41 1.43
C ILE A 65 -10.38 10.35 1.61
N VAL A 66 -9.33 9.88 2.29
CA VAL A 66 -8.07 10.61 2.46
C VAL A 66 -6.95 10.06 1.59
N ARG A 67 -6.96 8.76 1.28
CA ARG A 67 -5.98 8.12 0.41
C ARG A 67 -6.58 6.97 -0.39
N VAL A 68 -6.01 6.74 -1.56
CA VAL A 68 -6.39 5.68 -2.51
C VAL A 68 -5.13 4.99 -3.02
N TRP A 69 -5.12 3.67 -2.96
CA TRP A 69 -4.11 2.82 -3.59
C TRP A 69 -4.77 1.93 -4.62
N ARG A 70 -4.33 2.02 -5.87
CA ARG A 70 -4.65 1.02 -6.88
C ARG A 70 -3.75 -0.19 -6.65
N ILE A 71 -4.33 -1.30 -6.17
CA ILE A 71 -3.56 -2.51 -5.87
C ILE A 71 -3.37 -3.32 -7.15
N THR A 72 -4.45 -3.55 -7.89
CA THR A 72 -4.41 -4.26 -9.18
C THR A 72 -5.35 -3.59 -10.19
N SER A 73 -5.57 -4.24 -11.34
CA SER A 73 -6.65 -3.86 -12.25
C SER A 73 -8.04 -4.09 -11.68
N ASP A 74 -8.15 -4.93 -10.65
CA ASP A 74 -9.42 -5.48 -10.16
C ASP A 74 -9.79 -4.93 -8.78
N PHE A 75 -8.81 -4.42 -8.02
CA PHE A 75 -9.03 -3.92 -6.66
C PHE A 75 -8.41 -2.55 -6.39
N ILE A 76 -9.16 -1.73 -5.65
CA ILE A 76 -8.72 -0.47 -5.06
C ILE A 76 -8.78 -0.61 -3.54
N LEU A 77 -7.76 -0.11 -2.85
CA LEU A 77 -7.77 0.06 -1.41
C LEU A 77 -7.93 1.55 -1.08
N VAL A 78 -8.82 1.87 -0.16
CA VAL A 78 -9.17 3.24 0.20
C VAL A 78 -9.09 3.39 1.71
N ALA A 79 -8.45 4.46 2.17
CA ALA A 79 -8.44 4.84 3.58
C ALA A 79 -9.29 6.10 3.80
N THR A 80 -9.97 6.15 4.93
CA THR A 80 -10.87 7.24 5.30
C THR A 80 -10.38 8.00 6.52
N VAL A 81 -10.92 9.20 6.75
CA VAL A 81 -10.54 10.05 7.88
C VAL A 81 -10.90 9.44 9.24
N LEU A 82 -11.94 8.58 9.30
CA LEU A 82 -12.34 7.87 10.52
C LEU A 82 -11.58 6.55 10.75
N GLY A 83 -10.49 6.32 10.02
CA GLY A 83 -9.64 5.15 10.22
C GLY A 83 -10.23 3.85 9.66
N LYS A 84 -11.15 3.94 8.69
CA LYS A 84 -11.58 2.79 7.91
C LYS A 84 -10.64 2.54 6.74
N ILE A 85 -10.51 1.26 6.41
CA ILE A 85 -9.83 0.77 5.22
C ILE A 85 -10.85 -0.07 4.45
N VAL A 86 -11.16 0.37 3.24
CA VAL A 86 -12.16 -0.25 2.37
C VAL A 86 -11.45 -0.81 1.15
N CYS A 87 -11.64 -2.09 0.87
CA CYS A 87 -11.26 -2.68 -0.41
C CYS A 87 -12.49 -2.69 -1.33
N TRP A 88 -12.35 -2.10 -2.51
CA TRP A 88 -13.37 -2.05 -3.55
C TRP A 88 -13.01 -2.99 -4.70
N ASP A 89 -13.94 -3.86 -5.07
CA ASP A 89 -13.84 -4.66 -6.30
C ASP A 89 -14.32 -3.80 -7.47
N ILE A 90 -13.40 -3.49 -8.39
CA ILE A 90 -13.66 -2.67 -9.57
C ILE A 90 -14.63 -3.39 -10.50
N ASP A 91 -14.51 -4.70 -10.69
CA ASP A 91 -15.30 -5.43 -11.67
C ASP A 91 -16.72 -5.69 -11.18
N ALA A 92 -16.91 -6.02 -9.90
CA ALA A 92 -18.23 -6.19 -9.31
C ALA A 92 -18.88 -4.86 -8.87
N ASP A 93 -18.13 -3.76 -8.88
CA ASP A 93 -18.57 -2.43 -8.44
C ASP A 93 -19.19 -2.44 -7.04
N GLN A 94 -18.51 -3.13 -6.13
CA GLN A 94 -18.97 -3.31 -4.75
C GLN A 94 -17.81 -3.40 -3.77
N VAL A 95 -18.15 -3.31 -2.49
CA VAL A 95 -17.20 -3.49 -1.39
C VAL A 95 -16.77 -4.95 -1.31
N ALA A 96 -15.47 -5.20 -1.45
CA ALA A 96 -14.86 -6.52 -1.27
C ALA A 96 -14.53 -6.83 0.19
N GLY A 97 -14.27 -5.80 1.00
CA GLY A 97 -14.05 -5.93 2.44
C GLY A 97 -13.82 -4.59 3.11
N VAL A 98 -14.06 -4.53 4.42
CA VAL A 98 -13.87 -3.33 5.25
C VAL A 98 -13.18 -3.72 6.55
N HIS A 99 -12.28 -2.87 6.99
CA HIS A 99 -11.68 -2.93 8.32
C HIS A 99 -11.69 -1.53 8.95
N THR A 100 -11.82 -1.46 10.26
CA THR A 100 -11.72 -0.20 11.00
C THR A 100 -10.75 -0.37 12.16
N LEU A 101 -9.82 0.56 12.28
CA LEU A 101 -8.95 0.68 13.45
C LEU A 101 -9.54 1.63 14.51
N GLY A 102 -10.63 2.32 14.17
CA GLY A 102 -11.22 3.40 14.97
C GLY A 102 -10.68 4.79 14.60
N GLU A 103 -11.27 5.80 15.20
CA GLU A 103 -10.94 7.21 14.91
C GLU A 103 -9.45 7.53 15.13
N ARG A 104 -8.93 8.48 14.35
CA ARG A 104 -7.55 9.00 14.38
C ARG A 104 -6.45 8.04 13.91
N TRP A 105 -6.79 6.80 13.58
CA TRP A 105 -5.89 5.94 12.84
C TRP A 105 -5.81 6.38 11.38
N VAL A 106 -4.58 6.50 10.89
CA VAL A 106 -4.32 6.89 9.50
C VAL A 106 -3.41 5.84 8.86
N VAL A 107 -3.76 5.43 7.66
CA VAL A 107 -2.89 4.57 6.84
C VAL A 107 -1.81 5.43 6.21
N PHE A 108 -0.55 5.13 6.51
CA PHE A 108 0.60 5.86 5.96
C PHE A 108 1.06 5.27 4.64
N ASN A 109 1.26 3.95 4.62
CA ASN A 109 1.83 3.27 3.46
C ASN A 109 1.23 1.88 3.28
N CYS A 110 1.24 1.40 2.04
CA CYS A 110 0.79 0.06 1.66
C CYS A 110 1.81 -0.58 0.71
N ARG A 111 2.07 -1.88 0.88
CA ARG A 111 2.94 -2.66 0.00
C ARG A 111 2.25 -3.93 -0.45
N ALA A 112 2.10 -4.10 -1.76
CA ALA A 112 1.57 -5.32 -2.35
C ALA A 112 2.65 -6.40 -2.46
N ASP A 113 2.24 -7.62 -2.21
CA ASP A 113 2.96 -8.86 -2.46
C ASP A 113 2.10 -9.69 -3.43
N TYR A 114 2.57 -9.75 -4.67
CA TYR A 114 1.82 -10.38 -5.76
C TYR A 114 1.85 -11.89 -5.69
N THR A 115 2.93 -12.48 -5.14
CA THR A 115 3.08 -13.93 -5.06
C THR A 115 2.04 -14.56 -4.15
N TYR A 116 1.78 -13.94 -3.00
CA TYR A 116 0.80 -14.45 -2.03
C TYR A 116 -0.52 -13.67 -2.04
N LYS A 117 -0.70 -12.80 -3.04
CA LYS A 117 -1.93 -12.02 -3.26
C LYS A 117 -2.37 -11.29 -2.00
N ARG A 118 -1.45 -10.54 -1.42
CA ARG A 118 -1.68 -9.82 -0.16
C ARG A 118 -1.11 -8.42 -0.21
N VAL A 119 -1.66 -7.54 0.60
CA VAL A 119 -1.17 -6.18 0.80
C VAL A 119 -0.91 -5.97 2.27
N PHE A 120 0.25 -5.43 2.59
CA PHE A 120 0.59 -5.01 3.93
C PHE A 120 0.35 -3.52 4.06
N CYS A 121 -0.34 -3.10 5.11
CA CYS A 121 -0.59 -1.69 5.41
C CYS A 121 0.04 -1.35 6.75
N ILE A 122 0.68 -0.19 6.83
CA ILE A 122 1.14 0.38 8.11
C ILE A 122 0.30 1.60 8.44
N CYS A 123 -0.32 1.54 9.61
CA CYS A 123 -1.19 2.58 10.13
C CYS A 123 -0.57 3.19 11.37
N GLY A 124 -0.74 4.49 11.57
CA GLY A 124 -0.34 5.19 12.78
C GLY A 124 -1.52 5.88 13.43
N LEU A 125 -1.58 5.84 14.75
CA LEU A 125 -2.55 6.56 15.55
C LEU A 125 -1.99 7.94 15.88
N TYR A 126 -2.63 8.98 15.36
CA TYR A 126 -2.25 10.34 15.73
C TYR A 126 -2.58 10.61 17.21
N PRO A 127 -1.57 10.98 18.03
CA PRO A 127 -1.79 11.23 19.43
C PRO A 127 -2.53 12.56 19.63
N LEU A 128 -3.35 12.65 20.69
CA LEU A 128 -4.08 13.90 21.05
C LEU A 128 -3.19 14.93 21.76
N SER A 129 -2.02 14.50 22.23
CA SER A 129 -1.02 15.31 22.92
C SER A 129 0.38 14.87 22.49
N GLU A 130 1.42 15.62 22.87
CA GLU A 130 2.78 15.09 22.81
C GLU A 130 2.84 13.73 23.52
N GLY A 131 3.51 12.75 22.91
CA GLY A 131 3.62 11.41 23.46
C GLY A 131 3.79 10.30 22.44
N LEU A 132 3.54 9.08 22.92
CA LEU A 132 3.75 7.82 22.22
C LEU A 132 2.87 7.73 20.95
N MET A 133 3.49 7.62 19.79
CA MET A 133 2.79 7.25 18.56
C MET A 133 2.61 5.73 18.53
N LYS A 134 1.39 5.26 18.25
CA LYS A 134 1.10 3.83 18.10
C LYS A 134 0.99 3.47 16.64
N PHE A 135 1.47 2.29 16.29
CA PHE A 135 1.38 1.75 14.94
C PHE A 135 0.67 0.41 14.94
N ALA A 136 -0.02 0.13 13.84
CA ALA A 136 -0.65 -1.14 13.55
C ALA A 136 -0.24 -1.58 12.15
N LEU A 137 0.27 -2.81 12.06
CA LEU A 137 0.54 -3.49 10.80
C LEU A 137 -0.65 -4.38 10.48
N LEU A 138 -1.20 -4.18 9.28
CA LEU A 138 -2.32 -4.95 8.78
C LEU A 138 -1.90 -5.76 7.57
N GLN A 139 -2.49 -6.93 7.42
CA GLN A 139 -2.49 -7.71 6.19
C GLN A 139 -3.89 -7.74 5.60
N VAL A 140 -3.97 -7.41 4.32
CA VAL A 140 -5.15 -7.54 3.47
C VAL A 140 -4.90 -8.75 2.57
N GLN A 141 -5.67 -9.82 2.76
CA GLN A 141 -5.54 -11.05 1.98
C GLN A 141 -6.63 -11.08 0.90
N PHE A 142 -6.20 -11.22 -0.34
CA PHE A 142 -7.09 -11.31 -1.50
C PHE A 142 -7.42 -12.78 -1.81
N PRO A 143 -8.59 -13.03 -2.41
CA PRO A 143 -9.01 -14.38 -2.74
C PRO A 143 -8.10 -15.02 -3.80
N ALA A 144 -8.07 -16.35 -3.78
CA ALA A 144 -7.40 -17.12 -4.82
C ALA A 144 -8.20 -17.03 -6.15
N ALA A 145 -7.52 -17.28 -7.27
CA ALA A 145 -8.14 -17.08 -8.60
C ALA A 145 -9.18 -18.15 -8.95
N ASP A 146 -9.18 -19.26 -8.22
CA ASP A 146 -10.03 -20.44 -8.37
C ASP A 146 -11.28 -20.40 -7.48
N THR A 147 -11.39 -19.40 -6.61
CA THR A 147 -12.58 -19.19 -5.78
C THR A 147 -13.50 -18.14 -6.40
N ASP A 148 -14.79 -18.45 -6.51
CA ASP A 148 -15.84 -17.45 -6.80
C ASP A 148 -15.96 -16.38 -5.70
N ALA A 149 -15.34 -16.61 -4.55
CA ALA A 149 -15.24 -15.65 -3.48
C ALA A 149 -14.42 -14.44 -3.93
N ARG A 150 -15.05 -13.27 -3.96
CA ARG A 150 -14.37 -11.97 -4.18
C ARG A 150 -14.11 -11.21 -2.88
N GLN A 151 -14.34 -11.87 -1.75
CA GLN A 151 -14.23 -11.26 -0.44
C GLN A 151 -12.77 -11.16 -0.02
N VAL A 152 -12.40 -9.97 0.44
CA VAL A 152 -11.07 -9.66 0.96
C VAL A 152 -11.11 -9.71 2.48
N THR A 153 -10.09 -10.32 3.09
CA THR A 153 -9.99 -10.43 4.55
C THR A 153 -8.89 -9.53 5.09
N PHE A 154 -9.12 -8.98 6.27
CA PHE A 154 -8.20 -8.10 6.96
C PHE A 154 -7.76 -8.75 8.27
N SER A 155 -6.48 -8.64 8.60
CA SER A 155 -5.93 -9.13 9.86
C SER A 155 -4.86 -8.19 10.38
N THR A 156 -4.84 -7.98 11.70
CA THR A 156 -3.78 -7.22 12.36
C THR A 156 -2.62 -8.16 12.65
N LEU A 157 -1.46 -7.86 12.07
CA LEU A 157 -0.24 -8.64 12.25
C LEU A 157 0.49 -8.28 13.54
N ALA A 158 0.65 -6.99 13.79
CA ALA A 158 1.37 -6.50 14.96
C ALA A 158 0.95 -5.07 15.32
N THR A 159 1.19 -4.70 16.57
CA THR A 159 1.12 -3.31 17.02
C THR A 159 2.38 -2.97 17.79
N PHE A 160 2.88 -1.75 17.62
CA PHE A 160 4.06 -1.27 18.34
C PHE A 160 3.91 0.23 18.63
N SER A 161 4.81 0.80 19.44
CA SER A 161 4.74 2.21 19.81
C SER A 161 6.13 2.82 19.79
N LEU A 162 6.20 4.09 19.41
CA LEU A 162 7.42 4.89 19.47
C LEU A 162 7.22 6.10 20.38
N PRO A 163 8.24 6.48 21.16
CA PRO A 163 8.15 7.65 22.04
C PRO A 163 8.14 8.98 21.27
N TYR A 164 8.41 8.96 19.96
CA TYR A 164 8.47 10.14 19.11
C TYR A 164 7.17 10.32 18.35
N SER A 165 6.60 11.53 18.43
CA SER A 165 5.36 11.90 17.75
C SER A 165 5.57 12.46 16.34
N GLN A 166 6.79 12.92 16.03
CA GLN A 166 7.13 13.53 14.74
C GLN A 166 7.63 12.47 13.75
N VAL A 167 6.71 11.68 13.22
CA VAL A 167 7.00 10.73 12.13
C VAL A 167 7.00 11.47 10.79
N LEU A 168 8.12 11.33 10.08
CA LEU A 168 8.31 11.85 8.72
C LEU A 168 7.75 10.88 7.68
N ASP A 169 8.10 9.59 7.80
CA ASP A 169 7.68 8.57 6.85
C ASP A 169 7.77 7.14 7.44
N LEU A 170 7.10 6.19 6.79
CA LEU A 170 6.98 4.80 7.21
C LEU A 170 7.12 3.86 6.02
N TYR A 171 8.04 2.89 6.15
CA TYR A 171 8.37 1.95 5.10
C TYR A 171 8.21 0.49 5.58
N ILE A 172 7.47 -0.29 4.79
CA ILE A 172 7.44 -1.75 4.91
C ILE A 172 8.57 -2.28 4.01
N LEU A 173 9.75 -2.52 4.60
CA LEU A 173 10.96 -2.86 3.85
C LEU A 173 10.95 -4.29 3.32
N ASP A 174 10.63 -5.25 4.19
CA ASP A 174 10.47 -6.66 3.83
C ASP A 174 9.42 -7.30 4.76
N PRO A 175 8.18 -7.50 4.29
CA PRO A 175 7.13 -8.02 5.15
C PRO A 175 7.31 -9.52 5.50
N PHE A 176 8.08 -10.28 4.71
CA PHE A 176 8.35 -11.69 5.00
C PHE A 176 9.39 -11.85 6.11
N ARG A 177 10.37 -10.95 6.13
CA ARG A 177 11.33 -10.82 7.22
C ARG A 177 10.81 -9.96 8.37
N ARG A 178 9.57 -9.47 8.28
CA ARG A 178 8.91 -8.67 9.32
C ARG A 178 9.61 -7.35 9.61
N LEU A 179 10.22 -6.79 8.57
CA LEU A 179 11.09 -5.62 8.63
C LEU A 179 10.33 -4.34 8.25
N VAL A 180 10.30 -3.41 9.19
CA VAL A 180 9.72 -2.06 9.03
C VAL A 180 10.74 -1.01 9.42
N CYS A 181 10.71 0.13 8.74
CA CYS A 181 11.48 1.31 9.10
C CYS A 181 10.56 2.50 9.28
N VAL A 182 10.75 3.22 10.38
CA VAL A 182 10.08 4.48 10.68
C VAL A 182 11.13 5.58 10.66
N LEU A 183 10.87 6.60 9.83
CA LEU A 183 11.65 7.82 9.80
C LEU A 183 10.95 8.84 10.69
N PHE A 184 11.67 9.42 11.64
CA PHE A 184 11.12 10.40 12.58
C PHE A 184 12.14 11.51 12.86
N MET A 185 11.72 12.58 13.52
CA MET A 185 12.62 13.62 14.00
C MET A 185 12.91 13.44 15.49
N PHE A 186 14.19 13.44 15.86
CA PHE A 186 14.62 13.53 17.24
C PHE A 186 14.36 14.96 17.77
N PRO A 187 13.49 15.13 18.77
CA PRO A 187 13.17 16.46 19.27
C PRO A 187 14.37 17.20 19.87
N GLU A 188 15.30 16.47 20.51
CA GLU A 188 16.41 17.05 21.24
C GLU A 188 17.53 17.57 20.34
N SER A 189 17.85 16.83 19.28
CA SER A 189 18.93 17.13 18.33
C SER A 189 18.44 17.80 17.05
N ASN A 190 17.14 17.73 16.77
CA ASN A 190 16.55 18.09 15.47
C ASN A 190 17.19 17.32 14.30
N SER A 191 17.64 16.09 14.57
CA SER A 191 18.18 15.16 13.57
C SER A 191 17.12 14.14 13.17
N ILE A 192 17.30 13.58 11.97
CA ILE A 192 16.50 12.49 11.46
C ILE A 192 16.90 11.21 12.20
N GLY A 193 15.90 10.49 12.67
CA GLY A 193 16.02 9.19 13.30
C GLY A 193 15.40 8.08 12.48
N LEU A 194 16.03 6.91 12.57
CA LEU A 194 15.52 5.66 12.02
C LEU A 194 15.17 4.74 13.18
N TYR A 195 13.91 4.31 13.24
CA TYR A 195 13.52 3.16 14.04
C TYR A 195 13.30 1.97 13.10
N ILE A 196 14.15 0.96 13.24
CA ILE A 196 14.10 -0.25 12.43
C ILE A 196 13.56 -1.36 13.31
N LEU A 197 12.36 -1.84 13.00
CA LEU A 197 11.77 -3.04 13.61
C LEU A 197 12.18 -4.24 12.76
N PHE A 198 13.14 -5.02 13.25
CA PHE A 198 13.68 -6.18 12.54
C PHE A 198 12.74 -7.37 12.56
N ASP A 199 11.92 -7.50 13.60
CA ASP A 199 10.90 -8.53 13.69
C ASP A 199 9.79 -8.05 14.63
N TRP A 200 8.59 -7.85 14.08
CA TRP A 200 7.45 -7.36 14.84
C TRP A 200 6.80 -8.40 15.78
N ASP A 201 7.12 -9.70 15.65
CA ASP A 201 6.64 -10.71 16.60
C ASP A 201 7.49 -10.70 17.88
N THR A 202 8.81 -10.55 17.73
CA THR A 202 9.74 -10.52 18.87
C THR A 202 9.95 -9.12 19.42
N GLY A 203 9.60 -8.09 18.64
CA GLY A 203 9.86 -6.70 18.97
C GLY A 203 11.34 -6.30 18.82
N LEU A 204 12.17 -7.13 18.18
CA LEU A 204 13.58 -6.83 17.97
C LEU A 204 13.71 -5.56 17.13
N ASN A 205 14.34 -4.53 17.67
CA ASN A 205 14.45 -3.24 17.03
C ASN A 205 15.81 -2.56 17.26
N ALA A 206 16.11 -1.59 16.41
CA ALA A 206 17.18 -0.62 16.64
C ALA A 206 16.66 0.79 16.42
N LEU A 207 17.19 1.70 17.22
CA LEU A 207 17.03 3.14 17.08
C LEU A 207 18.37 3.72 16.64
N VAL A 208 18.38 4.47 15.54
CA VAL A 208 19.58 5.07 14.98
C VAL A 208 19.34 6.56 14.78
N ASP A 209 20.16 7.38 15.43
CA ASP A 209 20.32 8.79 15.06
C ASP A 209 21.21 8.85 13.83
N THR A 210 20.71 9.44 12.75
CA THR A 210 21.49 9.56 11.52
C THR A 210 22.44 10.76 11.55
N GLU A 211 22.33 11.64 12.55
CA GLU A 211 23.04 12.93 12.64
C GLU A 211 22.77 13.86 11.44
N ILE A 212 21.75 13.55 10.64
CA ILE A 212 21.33 14.36 9.49
C ILE A 212 20.24 15.28 9.99
N ASN A 213 20.49 16.59 9.99
CA ASN A 213 19.47 17.57 10.30
C ASN A 213 18.61 17.82 9.07
N GLU A 214 17.34 18.20 9.26
CA GLU A 214 16.53 18.76 8.19
C GLU A 214 17.20 20.06 7.69
N ALA A 215 17.96 19.95 6.61
CA ALA A 215 18.52 21.10 5.92
C ALA A 215 17.39 21.75 5.12
N TRP A 216 16.90 22.89 5.62
CA TRP A 216 16.00 23.78 4.89
C TRP A 216 16.70 24.44 3.69
#